data_AF-A0A3M5FE96-F1
#
_entry.id   AF-A0A3M5FE96-F1
#
_cell.length_a   1.000
_cell.length_b   1.000
_cell.length_c   1.000
_cell.angle_alpha   90.00
_cell.angle_beta   90.00
_cell.angle_gamma   90.00
#
_symmetry.space_group_name_H-M   'P 1'
#
loop_
_entity.id
_entity.type
_entity.pdbx_description
1 polymer ?
#
loop_
_entity_poly.entity_id
_entity_poly.type
_entity_poly.pdbx_seq_one_letter_code
_entity_poly.pdbx_strand_id
1 'polypeptide(L)' 'SVSLENVYWNILSGIASSNECSVNAVLSYIDREVHLRHGGVKNFSGLIRVVCVAHLLKDAHVENTHV' A
#
# COMPACT_ATOMS: atom_id res chain seq x y z
N SER A 1 -2.70 16.22 -4.18
CA SER A 1 -3.06 15.40 -3.00
C SER A 1 -3.78 14.14 -3.46
N VAL A 2 -3.34 12.96 -3.01
CA VAL A 2 -4.02 11.69 -3.31
C VAL A 2 -5.31 11.64 -2.49
N SER A 3 -6.46 11.49 -3.14
CA SER A 3 -7.76 11.33 -2.47
C SER A 3 -8.08 9.85 -2.32
N LEU A 4 -8.22 9.41 -1.07
CA LEU A 4 -8.52 8.04 -0.67
C LEU A 4 -9.57 8.06 0.44
N GLU A 5 -10.41 7.04 0.44
CA GLU A 5 -11.38 6.76 1.50
C GLU A 5 -10.63 6.38 2.80
N ASN A 6 -11.23 6.70 3.95
CA ASN A 6 -10.59 6.53 5.27
C ASN A 6 -10.10 5.09 5.53
N VAL A 7 -10.78 4.09 4.97
CA VAL A 7 -10.37 2.68 5.07
C VAL A 7 -8.96 2.44 4.52
N TYR A 8 -8.60 3.07 3.40
CA TYR A 8 -7.27 2.91 2.82
C TYR A 8 -6.20 3.65 3.63
N TRP A 9 -6.54 4.80 4.22
CA TRP A 9 -5.64 5.50 5.14
C TRP A 9 -5.33 4.70 6.40
N ASN A 10 -6.33 3.98 6.94
CA ASN A 10 -6.12 3.09 8.07
C ASN A 10 -5.19 1.92 7.71
N ILE A 11 -5.38 1.31 6.53
CA ILE A 11 -4.52 0.21 6.06
C ILE A 11 -3.08 0.71 5.84
N LEU A 12 -2.91 1.85 5.17
CA LEU A 12 -1.60 2.47 4.98
C LEU A 12 -0.90 2.80 6.30
N SER A 13 -1.67 3.21 7.31
CA SER A 13 -1.14 3.46 8.65
C SER A 13 -0.63 2.16 9.30
N GLY A 14 -1.37 1.06 9.17
CA GLY A 14 -0.93 -0.26 9.61
C GLY A 14 0.37 -0.70 8.93
N ILE A 15 0.44 -0.58 7.59
CA ILE A 15 1.66 -0.87 6.81
C ILE A 15 2.84 -0.02 7.32
N ALA A 16 2.62 1.28 7.49
CA ALA A 16 3.64 2.21 7.94
C ALA A 16 4.16 1.85 9.34
N SER A 17 3.25 1.50 10.27
CA SER A 17 3.60 1.04 11.62
C SER A 17 4.42 -0.25 11.60
N SER A 18 4.04 -1.26 10.80
CA SER A 18 4.79 -2.52 10.68
C SER A 18 6.18 -2.35 10.07
N ASN A 19 6.43 -1.25 9.37
CA ASN A 19 7.72 -0.92 8.76
C ASN A 19 8.44 0.24 9.47
N GLU A 20 7.99 0.64 10.66
CA GLU A 20 8.58 1.72 11.46
C GLU A 20 8.82 3.02 10.67
N CYS A 21 7.89 3.36 9.76
CA CYS A 21 8.00 4.52 8.90
C CYS A 21 6.69 5.33 8.87
N SER A 22 6.70 6.45 8.14
CA SER A 22 5.50 7.28 7.95
C SER A 22 4.69 6.81 6.75
N VAL A 23 3.38 7.10 6.75
CA VAL A 23 2.52 6.87 5.57
C VAL A 23 3.08 7.55 4.31
N ASN A 24 3.66 8.75 4.44
CA ASN A 24 4.29 9.44 3.31
C ASN A 24 5.52 8.69 2.78
N ALA A 25 6.28 8.01 3.65
CA ALA A 25 7.41 7.18 3.22
C ALA A 25 6.92 5.97 2.42
N VAL A 26 5.82 5.32 2.84
CA VAL A 26 5.18 4.23 2.10
C VAL A 26 4.72 4.71 0.72
N LEU A 27 4.00 5.83 0.65
CA LEU A 27 3.52 6.39 -0.62
C LEU A 27 4.69 6.75 -1.55
N SER A 28 5.73 7.42 -1.03
CA SER A 28 6.91 7.81 -1.81
C SER A 28 7.68 6.58 -2.32
N TYR A 29 7.76 5.53 -1.50
CA TYR A 29 8.37 4.27 -1.92
C TYR A 29 7.61 3.63 -3.09
N ILE A 30 6.28 3.52 -2.99
CA ILE A 30 5.46 2.94 -4.05
C ILE A 30 5.56 3.77 -5.35
N ASP A 31 5.48 5.10 -5.23
CA ASP A 31 5.62 6.02 -6.38
C ASP A 31 6.98 5.86 -7.07
N ARG A 32 8.06 5.80 -6.28
CA ARG A 32 9.41 5.57 -6.80
C ARG A 32 9.54 4.21 -7.48
N GLU A 33 9.05 3.13 -6.87
CA GLU A 33 9.16 1.79 -7.44
C GLU A 33 8.38 1.65 -8.75
N VAL A 34 7.16 2.19 -8.83
CA VAL A 34 6.38 2.15 -10.08
C VAL A 34 7.00 3.05 -11.15
N HIS A 35 7.57 4.19 -10.76
CA HIS A 35 8.32 5.04 -11.68
C HIS A 35 9.53 4.30 -12.28
N LEU A 36 10.35 3.67 -11.44
CA LEU A 36 11.57 2.96 -11.86
C LEU A 36 11.26 1.73 -12.73
N ARG A 37 10.23 0.95 -12.39
CA ARG A 37 9.96 -0.34 -13.06
C ARG A 37 9.00 -0.24 -14.24
N HIS A 38 8.09 0.73 -14.23
CA HIS A 38 6.99 0.80 -15.19
C HIS A 38 6.87 2.17 -15.88
N GLY A 39 7.79 3.10 -15.61
CA GLY A 39 7.73 4.46 -16.13
C GLY A 39 6.65 5.32 -15.46
N GLY A 40 6.13 4.88 -14.32
CA GLY A 40 5.10 5.56 -13.54
C GLY A 40 3.69 5.03 -13.80
N VAL A 41 2.71 5.69 -13.21
CA VAL A 41 1.30 5.30 -13.30
C VAL A 41 0.41 6.53 -13.42
N LYS A 42 -0.54 6.50 -14.37
CA LYS A 42 -1.48 7.61 -14.58
C LYS A 42 -2.49 7.77 -13.44
N ASN A 43 -2.86 6.66 -12.79
CA ASN A 43 -3.81 6.62 -11.68
C ASN A 43 -3.16 6.06 -10.41
N PHE A 44 -2.36 6.89 -9.75
CA PHE A 44 -1.66 6.49 -8.53
C PHE A 44 -2.61 6.12 -7.38
N SER A 45 -3.74 6.83 -7.22
CA SER A 45 -4.72 6.50 -6.18
C SER A 45 -5.39 5.13 -6.42
N GLY A 46 -5.62 4.75 -7.67
CA GLY A 46 -6.07 3.40 -8.04
C GLY A 46 -5.04 2.34 -7.66
N LEU A 47 -3.76 2.59 -7.95
CA LEU A 47 -2.68 1.68 -7.55
C LEU A 47 -2.62 1.50 -6.02
N ILE A 48 -2.72 2.58 -5.25
CA ILE A 48 -2.70 2.49 -3.78
C ILE A 48 -3.85 1.62 -3.24
N ARG A 49 -5.06 1.72 -3.80
CA ARG A 49 -6.18 0.86 -3.41
C ARG A 49 -5.87 -0.62 -3.67
N VAL A 50 -5.30 -0.94 -4.84
CA VAL A 50 -4.89 -2.31 -5.18
C VAL A 50 -3.82 -2.83 -4.22
N VAL A 51 -2.80 -2.01 -3.91
CA VAL A 51 -1.73 -2.37 -2.95
C VAL A 51 -2.32 -2.68 -1.57
N CYS A 52 -3.24 -1.85 -1.07
CA CYS A 52 -3.91 -2.07 0.21
C CYS A 52 -4.66 -3.41 0.24
N VAL A 53 -5.46 -3.69 -0.79
CA VAL A 53 -6.22 -4.96 -0.86
C VAL A 53 -5.28 -6.16 -1.00
N ALA A 54 -4.25 -6.08 -1.84
CA ALA A 54 -3.27 -7.15 -2.02
C ALA A 54 -2.50 -7.45 -0.72
N HIS A 55 -2.17 -6.42 0.07
CA HIS A 55 -1.53 -6.58 1.37
C HIS A 55 -2.43 -7.35 2.35
N LEU A 56 -3.70 -6.96 2.49
CA LEU A 56 -4.65 -7.65 3.36
C LEU A 56 -4.89 -9.10 2.95
N LEU A 57 -4.99 -9.38 1.64
CA LEU A 57 -5.16 -10.75 1.14
C LEU A 57 -3.93 -11.62 1.42
N LYS A 58 -2.73 -11.03 1.33
CA LYS A 58 -1.49 -11.73 1.67
C LYS A 58 -1.46 -12.09 3.16
N ASP A 59 -1.81 -11.16 4.04
CA ASP A 59 -1.82 -11.41 5.47
C ASP A 59 -2.88 -12.46 5.85
N ALA A 60 -4.08 -12.38 5.27
CA ALA A 60 -5.14 -13.38 5.48
C ALA A 60 -4.74 -14.79 4.99
N HIS A 61 -3.93 -14.90 3.94
CA HIS A 61 -3.42 -16.20 3.48
C HIS A 61 -2.32 -16.75 4.40
N VAL A 62 -1.50 -15.87 4.98
CA VAL A 62 -0.49 -16.27 5.97
C VAL A 62 -1.16 -16.82 7.24
N GLU A 63 -2.25 -16.20 7.72
CA GLU A 63 -3.00 -16.70 8.89
C GLU A 63 -3.60 -18.11 8.65
N ASN A 64 -4.02 -18.44 7.43
CA ASN A 64 -4.59 -19.75 7.10
C ASN A 64 -3.55 -20.87 6.91
N THR A 65 -2.26 -20.55 6.83
CA THR A 65 -1.20 -21.55 6.61
C THR A 65 -0.59 -22.06 7.93
N HIS A 66 -0.91 -21.41 9.06
CA HIS A 66 -0.42 -21.76 10.40
C HIS A 66 -1.48 -22.42 11.31
N VAL A 67 -2.58 -22.92 10.73
CA VAL A 67 -3.60 -23.75 11.41
C VAL A 67 -3.48 -25.21 10.98
#